data_AF-Q4K7F0-F1
#
_entry.id   AF-Q4K7F0-F1
#
_cell.length_a   1.000
_cell.length_b   1.000
_cell.length_c   1.000
_cell.angle_alpha   90.00
_cell.angle_beta   90.00
_cell.angle_gamma   90.00
#
_symmetry.space_group_name_H-M   'P 1'
#
loop_
_entity.id
_entity.type
_entity.pdbx_description
1 polymer ?
#
loop_
_entity_poly.entity_id
_entity_poly.type
_entity_poly.pdbx_seq_one_letter_code
_entity_poly.pdbx_strand_id
1 'polypeptide(L)'
;MQILSWLSRKPARPPSEATAQGFHLPVNAAALLNTPRRQELLENIWRRASLSHQQFNTLYRQPLERYAELVQLMPASENHHHAHLGGLLDHGLEIVAYALKIRQTYLLPIGAPPESQSAQAEAWTTAAAYGALLHDLGKVAVDIRVELQGGQIWHPWHGPIAKPYRFKYIKGREYQLHGAATALIYSQILAPEILDWLCGFPELWTELIYLVAGQFENAGILGEIVIKADSASVAQELGGNPDRAMAAPKQSLQRQLVECLRYLVREKFKLNHPDGPADGWLAQDALWLVSKPTADHLRAAMLSQGSDNIPSSNAPFFNMLQDQAIIQTNAKDKAVWKVTVDTGHGWKHSFTVLKVTPSLIWADPADRPEAYAGTVTVEVDQDGSEALQETTCAVPDEPITAEPNVPAVGVNPIVAPPKNQKQTQTLQNIDSENSDIDELLKLYSNITVPAEGLSSSAGPGAASPLQSGMTQPEYTSEASAEPQALEDVTTMPSSISLGQGFVAWLKAGITSRKIIINDAKALVHTVDGTAMLVTPGIFKRYIQEHPTLEQIATKNGTVAWQQVQRAFEKEKLHEKTKKSLNIWTFNVSGPRKTKQLKGYLLRDPSTIFTEVALDNPSISRVEEGVSL
;
A
#
# COMPACT_ATOMS: atom_id res chain seq x y z
N MET A 1 17.39 54.98 7.70
CA MET A 1 18.08 53.95 6.90
C MET A 1 18.50 52.82 7.82
N GLN A 2 18.00 51.61 7.59
CA GLN A 2 18.52 50.38 8.23
C GLN A 2 19.34 49.62 7.18
N ILE A 3 20.53 49.14 7.54
CA ILE A 3 21.28 48.17 6.72
C ILE A 3 21.78 47.03 7.63
N LEU A 4 20.95 45.98 7.65
CA LEU A 4 21.27 44.55 7.78
C LEU A 4 22.69 44.16 8.24
N SER A 5 22.80 43.67 9.47
CA SER A 5 23.88 42.77 9.88
C SER A 5 23.57 41.35 9.41
N TRP A 6 24.47 40.75 8.61
CA TRP A 6 24.33 39.37 8.14
C TRP A 6 24.81 38.39 9.22
N LEU A 7 23.87 37.64 9.80
CA LEU A 7 24.19 36.50 10.67
C LEU A 7 24.67 35.32 9.82
N SER A 8 25.99 35.11 9.81
CA SER A 8 26.61 33.94 9.19
C SER A 8 26.12 32.65 9.87
N ARG A 9 25.41 31.79 9.14
CA ARG A 9 24.99 30.47 9.63
C ARG A 9 26.23 29.61 9.80
N LYS A 10 26.55 29.22 11.05
CA LYS A 10 27.53 28.17 11.31
C LYS A 10 27.07 26.88 10.60
N PRO A 11 27.97 26.15 9.90
CA PRO A 11 27.64 24.85 9.35
C PRO A 11 27.26 23.89 10.49
N ALA A 12 26.26 23.04 10.24
CA ALA A 12 25.87 22.00 11.19
C ALA A 12 27.05 21.06 11.45
N ARG A 13 27.23 20.63 12.70
CA ARG A 13 28.21 19.61 13.06
C ARG A 13 27.83 18.31 12.33
N PRO A 14 28.75 17.67 11.58
CA PRO A 14 28.40 16.42 10.90
C PRO A 14 28.00 15.35 11.92
N PRO A 15 27.06 14.45 11.57
CA PRO A 15 26.79 13.26 12.38
C PRO A 15 28.06 12.41 12.50
N SER A 16 28.12 11.57 13.54
CA SER A 16 29.33 10.83 13.95
C SER A 16 29.91 9.85 12.92
N GLU A 17 29.25 9.69 11.77
CA GLU A 17 29.50 8.70 10.73
C GLU A 17 30.07 9.33 9.43
N ALA A 18 30.25 10.65 9.40
CA ALA A 18 30.79 11.40 8.27
C ALA A 18 32.10 12.11 8.61
N THR A 19 33.06 12.04 7.70
CA THR A 19 34.29 12.83 7.74
C THR A 19 34.00 14.33 7.63
N ALA A 20 34.94 15.17 8.07
CA ALA A 20 34.84 16.64 7.93
C ALA A 20 34.72 17.14 6.47
N GLN A 21 34.91 16.27 5.47
CA GLN A 21 34.79 16.56 4.04
C GLN A 21 33.47 16.03 3.41
N GLY A 22 32.56 15.46 4.21
CA GLY A 22 31.26 14.97 3.74
C GLY A 22 31.29 13.57 3.11
N PHE A 23 32.35 12.79 3.30
CA PHE A 23 32.36 11.35 2.99
C PHE A 23 31.86 10.56 4.19
N HIS A 24 30.95 9.61 3.97
CA HIS A 24 30.55 8.58 4.93
C HIS A 24 31.70 7.59 5.16
N LEU A 25 31.83 7.07 6.37
CA LEU A 25 32.74 5.96 6.67
C LEU A 25 32.06 4.62 6.33
N PRO A 26 32.78 3.61 5.81
CA PRO A 26 32.24 2.27 5.69
C PRO A 26 31.95 1.66 7.06
N VAL A 27 30.85 0.93 7.14
CA VAL A 27 30.37 0.27 8.35
C VAL A 27 30.32 -1.23 8.10
N ASN A 28 30.70 -2.03 9.09
CA ASN A 28 30.60 -3.50 8.99
C ASN A 28 29.16 -3.98 9.17
N ALA A 29 28.89 -5.21 8.73
CA ALA A 29 27.55 -5.80 8.77
C ALA A 29 26.96 -5.82 10.19
N ALA A 30 27.79 -6.14 11.19
CA ALA A 30 27.37 -6.22 12.58
C ALA A 30 26.78 -4.88 13.08
N ALA A 31 27.44 -3.76 12.80
CA ALA A 31 26.94 -2.43 13.18
C ALA A 31 25.78 -1.97 12.29
N LEU A 32 25.82 -2.23 10.97
CA LEU A 32 24.73 -1.90 10.05
C LEU A 32 23.41 -2.59 10.43
N LEU A 33 23.47 -3.84 10.87
CA LEU A 33 22.28 -4.63 11.23
C LEU A 33 21.79 -4.39 12.66
N ASN A 34 22.54 -3.69 13.52
CA ASN A 34 22.26 -3.56 14.97
C ASN A 34 21.16 -2.54 15.34
N THR A 35 20.43 -1.97 14.39
CA THR A 35 19.29 -1.09 14.71
C THR A 35 18.12 -1.93 15.24
N PRO A 36 17.27 -1.42 16.15
CA PRO A 36 16.14 -2.20 16.69
C PRO A 36 15.22 -2.79 15.61
N ARG A 37 14.84 -1.99 14.59
CA ARG A 37 14.05 -2.41 13.42
C ARG A 37 14.73 -3.55 12.65
N ARG A 38 16.03 -3.45 12.39
CA ARG A 38 16.79 -4.48 11.64
C ARG A 38 16.95 -5.76 12.44
N GLN A 39 17.15 -5.69 13.76
CA GLN A 39 17.17 -6.88 14.62
C GLN A 39 15.79 -7.57 14.68
N GLU A 40 14.69 -6.80 14.76
CA GLU A 40 13.33 -7.36 14.70
C GLU A 40 13.02 -8.02 13.35
N LEU A 41 13.46 -7.42 12.23
CA LEU A 41 13.36 -8.04 10.91
C LEU A 41 14.17 -9.34 10.83
N LEU A 42 15.41 -9.35 11.32
CA LEU A 42 16.24 -10.56 11.36
C LEU A 42 15.62 -11.68 12.19
N GLU A 43 15.03 -11.37 13.36
CA GLU A 43 14.26 -12.32 14.16
C GLU A 43 13.03 -12.86 13.42
N ASN A 44 12.31 -12.00 12.68
CA ASN A 44 11.18 -12.42 11.86
C ASN A 44 11.61 -13.33 10.69
N ILE A 45 12.75 -13.07 10.05
CA ILE A 45 13.32 -13.92 9.00
C ILE A 45 13.73 -15.28 9.61
N TRP A 46 14.44 -15.29 10.74
CA TRP A 46 14.86 -16.48 11.48
C TRP A 46 13.68 -17.39 11.85
N ARG A 47 12.64 -16.83 12.50
CA ARG A 47 11.43 -17.55 12.89
C ARG A 47 10.66 -18.15 11.71
N ARG A 48 10.72 -17.54 10.52
CA ARG A 48 10.03 -18.02 9.31
C ARG A 48 10.85 -19.01 8.49
N ALA A 49 12.18 -18.95 8.56
CA ALA A 49 13.07 -19.93 7.95
C ALA A 49 12.97 -21.30 8.63
N SER A 50 12.73 -21.34 9.95
CA SER A 50 12.54 -22.58 10.73
C SER A 50 13.72 -23.57 10.65
N LEU A 51 14.95 -23.06 10.59
CA LEU A 51 16.18 -23.85 10.45
C LEU A 51 16.93 -24.00 11.78
N SER A 52 18.00 -24.80 11.80
CA SER A 52 18.99 -24.75 12.89
C SER A 52 19.84 -23.48 12.81
N HIS A 53 20.41 -23.04 13.94
CA HIS A 53 21.24 -21.83 13.99
C HIS A 53 22.43 -21.89 13.01
N GLN A 54 23.02 -23.08 12.82
CA GLN A 54 24.11 -23.28 11.88
C GLN A 54 23.65 -23.11 10.42
N GLN A 55 22.54 -23.76 10.03
CA GLN A 55 21.98 -23.61 8.69
C GLN A 55 21.57 -22.16 8.40
N PHE A 56 20.89 -21.48 9.32
CA PHE A 56 20.51 -20.09 9.14
C PHE A 56 21.71 -19.15 9.06
N ASN A 57 22.78 -19.41 9.82
CA ASN A 57 23.99 -18.62 9.72
C ASN A 57 24.61 -18.69 8.31
N THR A 58 24.67 -19.89 7.71
CA THR A 58 25.16 -20.09 6.34
C THR A 58 24.20 -19.56 5.27
N LEU A 59 22.92 -19.94 5.34
CA LEU A 59 21.93 -19.68 4.28
C LEU A 59 21.29 -18.30 4.33
N TYR A 60 21.24 -17.63 5.48
CA TYR A 60 20.53 -16.33 5.61
C TYR A 60 21.44 -15.25 6.18
N ARG A 61 22.06 -15.48 7.34
CA ARG A 61 22.84 -14.46 8.04
C ARG A 61 24.01 -13.96 7.18
N GLN A 62 24.83 -14.87 6.65
CA GLN A 62 25.98 -14.50 5.81
C GLN A 62 25.60 -13.75 4.52
N PRO A 63 24.60 -14.19 3.71
CA PRO A 63 24.08 -13.39 2.61
C PRO A 63 23.57 -12.00 3.02
N LEU A 64 22.82 -11.89 4.13
CA LEU A 64 22.31 -10.60 4.62
C LEU A 64 23.44 -9.67 5.12
N GLU A 65 24.48 -10.23 5.72
CA GLU A 65 25.67 -9.48 6.15
C GLU A 65 26.47 -8.97 4.94
N ARG A 66 26.68 -9.80 3.92
CA ARG A 66 27.30 -9.39 2.64
C ARG A 66 26.46 -8.33 1.92
N TYR A 67 25.13 -8.45 1.94
CA TYR A 67 24.22 -7.46 1.37
C TYR A 67 24.34 -6.13 2.10
N ALA A 68 24.29 -6.12 3.43
CA ALA A 68 24.49 -4.92 4.24
C ALA A 68 25.82 -4.23 3.92
N GLU A 69 26.93 -4.97 3.86
CA GLU A 69 28.26 -4.40 3.57
C GLU A 69 28.42 -3.90 2.12
N LEU A 70 27.63 -4.42 1.18
CA LEU A 70 27.62 -3.96 -0.21
C LEU A 70 26.73 -2.72 -0.40
N VAL A 71 25.56 -2.65 0.24
CA VAL A 71 24.62 -1.52 0.08
C VAL A 71 24.89 -0.35 1.03
N GLN A 72 25.54 -0.59 2.18
CA GLN A 72 25.94 0.42 3.17
C GLN A 72 24.79 1.38 3.54
N LEU A 73 25.01 2.69 3.39
CA LEU A 73 24.03 3.75 3.69
C LEU A 73 23.26 4.23 2.44
N MET A 74 23.25 3.46 1.35
CA MET A 74 22.54 3.87 0.13
C MET A 74 21.01 3.85 0.31
N PRO A 75 20.28 4.87 -0.20
CA PRO A 75 18.82 4.90 -0.23
C PRO A 75 18.27 3.99 -1.33
N ALA A 76 17.04 3.50 -1.18
CA ALA A 76 16.35 2.68 -2.20
C ALA A 76 15.60 3.52 -3.26
N SER A 77 15.37 4.81 -2.96
CA SER A 77 14.61 5.75 -3.80
C SER A 77 15.06 7.20 -3.57
N GLU A 78 14.72 8.13 -4.49
CA GLU A 78 15.06 9.55 -4.31
C GLU A 78 14.08 10.32 -3.41
N ASN A 79 12.78 10.02 -3.52
CA ASN A 79 11.69 10.84 -2.96
C ASN A 79 10.60 10.02 -2.26
N HIS A 80 10.87 8.74 -1.96
CA HIS A 80 9.91 7.79 -1.37
C HIS A 80 10.31 7.42 0.08
N HIS A 81 9.55 6.52 0.72
CA HIS A 81 9.72 6.19 2.14
C HIS A 81 11.12 5.63 2.50
N HIS A 82 11.76 4.92 1.57
CA HIS A 82 13.16 4.45 1.69
C HIS A 82 14.22 5.40 1.10
N ALA A 83 13.95 6.72 1.02
CA ALA A 83 14.91 7.74 0.55
C ALA A 83 15.94 8.20 1.60
N HIS A 84 15.92 7.61 2.78
CA HIS A 84 16.85 7.91 3.87
C HIS A 84 18.15 7.10 3.78
N LEU A 85 19.16 7.48 4.57
CA LEU A 85 20.43 6.77 4.64
C LEU A 85 20.24 5.33 5.14
N GLY A 86 20.67 4.35 4.34
CA GLY A 86 20.49 2.93 4.61
C GLY A 86 19.13 2.37 4.18
N GLY A 87 18.27 3.15 3.53
CA GLY A 87 16.94 2.71 3.10
C GLY A 87 16.95 1.50 2.17
N LEU A 88 18.02 1.26 1.39
CA LEU A 88 18.15 0.05 0.58
C LEU A 88 18.41 -1.21 1.42
N LEU A 89 19.07 -1.08 2.58
CA LEU A 89 19.21 -2.18 3.53
C LEU A 89 17.88 -2.49 4.23
N ASP A 90 17.14 -1.46 4.64
CA ASP A 90 15.83 -1.62 5.28
C ASP A 90 14.82 -2.28 4.33
N HIS A 91 14.68 -1.75 3.11
CA HIS A 91 13.85 -2.32 2.05
C HIS A 91 14.19 -3.80 1.79
N GLY A 92 15.47 -4.12 1.58
CA GLY A 92 15.91 -5.49 1.33
C GLY A 92 15.55 -6.47 2.45
N LEU A 93 15.71 -6.08 3.72
CA LEU A 93 15.33 -6.92 4.87
C LEU A 93 13.81 -7.10 4.98
N GLU A 94 13.04 -6.07 4.64
CA GLU A 94 11.58 -6.09 4.68
C GLU A 94 10.98 -6.97 3.60
N ILE A 95 11.46 -6.86 2.34
CA ILE A 95 10.97 -7.71 1.26
C ILE A 95 11.31 -9.19 1.56
N VAL A 96 12.45 -9.49 2.18
CA VAL A 96 12.79 -10.87 2.61
C VAL A 96 11.84 -11.37 3.70
N ALA A 97 11.57 -10.58 4.74
CA ALA A 97 10.63 -10.94 5.80
C ALA A 97 9.21 -11.17 5.25
N TYR A 98 8.78 -10.34 4.30
CA TYR A 98 7.49 -10.45 3.62
C TYR A 98 7.40 -11.65 2.67
N ALA A 99 8.43 -11.90 1.85
CA ALA A 99 8.49 -13.04 0.96
C ALA A 99 8.42 -14.36 1.74
N LEU A 100 9.09 -14.45 2.89
CA LEU A 100 8.99 -15.59 3.80
C LEU A 100 7.58 -15.72 4.42
N LYS A 101 6.90 -14.61 4.78
CA LYS A 101 5.49 -14.65 5.23
C LYS A 101 4.58 -15.17 4.12
N ILE A 102 4.74 -14.68 2.89
CA ILE A 102 3.92 -15.07 1.73
C ILE A 102 4.16 -16.54 1.36
N ARG A 103 5.43 -16.97 1.31
CA ARG A 103 5.81 -18.36 1.02
C ARG A 103 5.11 -19.36 1.93
N GLN A 104 4.82 -19.02 3.19
CA GLN A 104 4.13 -19.91 4.13
C GLN A 104 2.70 -20.27 3.71
N THR A 105 2.08 -19.53 2.79
CA THR A 105 0.75 -19.86 2.24
C THR A 105 0.78 -20.84 1.08
N TYR A 106 1.96 -21.21 0.58
CA TYR A 106 2.14 -22.12 -0.56
C TYR A 106 2.79 -23.46 -0.15
N LEU A 107 2.30 -24.54 -0.76
CA LEU A 107 2.98 -25.84 -0.79
C LEU A 107 3.83 -25.88 -2.07
N LEU A 108 5.15 -25.85 -1.91
CA LEU A 108 6.13 -25.75 -3.01
C LEU A 108 6.99 -27.03 -3.09
N PRO A 109 7.33 -27.53 -4.30
CA PRO A 109 6.89 -27.05 -5.61
C PRO A 109 5.38 -27.23 -5.82
N ILE A 110 4.76 -26.36 -6.64
CA ILE A 110 3.32 -26.43 -6.93
C ILE A 110 3.03 -27.69 -7.74
N GLY A 111 2.04 -28.49 -7.30
CA GLY A 111 1.63 -29.72 -7.98
C GLY A 111 2.55 -30.94 -7.76
N ALA A 112 3.68 -30.77 -7.09
CA ALA A 112 4.55 -31.89 -6.71
C ALA A 112 3.91 -32.77 -5.61
N PRO A 113 4.22 -34.08 -5.54
CA PRO A 113 3.77 -34.94 -4.45
C PRO A 113 4.29 -34.46 -3.07
N PRO A 114 3.57 -34.71 -1.95
CA PRO A 114 3.97 -34.23 -0.62
C PRO A 114 5.39 -34.60 -0.17
N GLU A 115 5.88 -35.78 -0.57
CA GLU A 115 7.26 -36.21 -0.32
C GLU A 115 8.28 -35.29 -1.01
N SER A 116 8.06 -34.97 -2.29
CA SER A 116 8.90 -34.03 -3.06
C SER A 116 8.78 -32.60 -2.54
N GLN A 117 7.59 -32.17 -2.13
CA GLN A 117 7.39 -30.87 -1.47
C GLN A 117 8.19 -30.78 -0.16
N SER A 118 8.14 -31.81 0.68
CA SER A 118 8.93 -31.87 1.91
C SER A 118 10.43 -31.90 1.64
N ALA A 119 10.89 -32.65 0.63
CA ALA A 119 12.30 -32.79 0.28
C ALA A 119 12.93 -31.50 -0.29
N GLN A 120 12.14 -30.67 -0.96
CA GLN A 120 12.61 -29.41 -1.57
C GLN A 120 12.21 -28.15 -0.78
N ALA A 121 11.44 -28.29 0.31
CA ALA A 121 10.86 -27.17 1.04
C ALA A 121 11.88 -26.11 1.47
N GLU A 122 13.06 -26.51 1.96
CA GLU A 122 14.13 -25.60 2.39
C GLU A 122 14.70 -24.81 1.20
N ALA A 123 14.96 -25.48 0.07
CA ALA A 123 15.47 -24.85 -1.15
C ALA A 123 14.52 -23.78 -1.68
N TRP A 124 13.22 -24.09 -1.83
CA TRP A 124 12.21 -23.11 -2.29
C TRP A 124 12.03 -21.94 -1.31
N THR A 125 12.11 -22.20 0.00
CA THR A 125 12.06 -21.14 1.04
C THR A 125 13.26 -20.19 0.93
N THR A 126 14.44 -20.76 0.67
CA THR A 126 15.70 -20.03 0.56
C THR A 126 15.78 -19.25 -0.75
N ALA A 127 15.34 -19.84 -1.86
CA ALA A 127 15.26 -19.17 -3.17
C ALA A 127 14.28 -17.98 -3.17
N ALA A 128 13.12 -18.10 -2.49
CA ALA A 128 12.20 -16.98 -2.31
C ALA A 128 12.83 -15.82 -1.52
N ALA A 129 13.59 -16.13 -0.47
CA ALA A 129 14.33 -15.13 0.29
C ALA A 129 15.45 -14.47 -0.55
N TYR A 130 16.20 -15.22 -1.35
CA TYR A 130 17.23 -14.64 -2.22
C TYR A 130 16.63 -13.81 -3.35
N GLY A 131 15.52 -14.25 -3.97
CA GLY A 131 14.81 -13.44 -4.93
C GLY A 131 14.40 -12.09 -4.34
N ALA A 132 13.81 -12.11 -3.15
CA ALA A 132 13.43 -10.92 -2.40
C ALA A 132 14.63 -10.01 -2.05
N LEU A 133 15.76 -10.58 -1.63
CA LEU A 133 16.96 -9.81 -1.29
C LEU A 133 17.62 -9.16 -2.52
N LEU A 134 17.56 -9.84 -3.67
CA LEU A 134 18.30 -9.46 -4.87
C LEU A 134 17.49 -8.61 -5.86
N HIS A 135 16.15 -8.57 -5.78
CA HIS A 135 15.29 -7.93 -6.79
C HIS A 135 15.73 -6.51 -7.18
N ASP A 136 16.09 -5.71 -6.19
CA ASP A 136 16.48 -4.30 -6.32
C ASP A 136 18.01 -4.07 -6.26
N LEU A 137 18.81 -5.13 -6.12
CA LEU A 137 20.25 -5.01 -5.86
C LEU A 137 20.97 -4.25 -6.98
N GLY A 138 20.57 -4.45 -8.25
CA GLY A 138 21.16 -3.77 -9.39
C GLY A 138 21.13 -2.23 -9.32
N LYS A 139 20.31 -1.62 -8.44
CA LYS A 139 20.32 -0.16 -8.20
C LYS A 139 21.70 0.37 -7.83
N VAL A 140 22.51 -0.41 -7.09
CA VAL A 140 23.88 0.00 -6.71
C VAL A 140 24.89 -0.08 -7.87
N ALA A 141 24.52 -0.67 -9.01
CA ALA A 141 25.34 -0.75 -10.22
C ALA A 141 24.99 0.33 -11.26
N VAL A 142 23.70 0.68 -11.41
CA VAL A 142 23.23 1.55 -12.52
C VAL A 142 22.44 2.79 -12.11
N ASP A 143 21.86 2.85 -10.90
CA ASP A 143 21.07 4.01 -10.46
C ASP A 143 21.88 4.95 -9.56
N ILE A 144 22.84 4.42 -8.81
CA ILE A 144 23.66 5.16 -7.84
C ILE A 144 25.14 5.15 -8.25
N ARG A 145 25.74 6.34 -8.34
CA ARG A 145 27.19 6.51 -8.53
C ARG A 145 27.87 6.75 -7.19
N VAL A 146 28.74 5.83 -6.79
CA VAL A 146 29.59 5.93 -5.60
C VAL A 146 30.98 6.45 -5.96
N GLU A 147 31.48 7.41 -5.19
CA GLU A 147 32.83 7.98 -5.31
C GLU A 147 33.57 7.83 -3.98
N LEU A 148 34.72 7.16 -4.03
CA LEU A 148 35.60 6.95 -2.89
C LEU A 148 36.47 8.19 -2.63
N GLN A 149 36.89 8.36 -1.38
CA GLN A 149 37.89 9.35 -0.99
C GLN A 149 39.19 9.10 -1.77
N GLY A 150 39.60 10.09 -2.56
CA GLY A 150 40.62 9.95 -3.61
C GLY A 150 40.06 10.05 -5.05
N GLY A 151 38.74 10.21 -5.23
CA GLY A 151 38.11 10.48 -6.53
C GLY A 151 37.87 9.27 -7.42
N GLN A 152 38.21 8.06 -6.96
CA GLN A 152 37.94 6.81 -7.66
C GLN A 152 36.44 6.48 -7.62
N ILE A 153 35.87 6.06 -8.75
CA ILE A 153 34.51 5.50 -8.78
C ILE A 153 34.58 4.08 -8.21
N TRP A 154 33.64 3.74 -7.32
CA TRP A 154 33.46 2.35 -6.88
C TRP A 154 32.44 1.65 -7.78
N HIS A 155 32.67 0.36 -8.01
CA HIS A 155 31.74 -0.51 -8.70
C HIS A 155 31.48 -1.77 -7.86
N PRO A 156 30.22 -2.23 -7.75
CA PRO A 156 29.83 -3.30 -6.83
C PRO A 156 30.45 -4.66 -7.13
N TRP A 157 30.82 -4.96 -8.38
CA TRP A 157 31.54 -6.19 -8.74
C TRP A 157 32.99 -6.23 -8.23
N HIS A 158 33.51 -5.16 -7.63
CA HIS A 158 34.80 -5.15 -6.92
C HIS A 158 34.66 -5.44 -5.42
N GLY A 159 33.46 -5.79 -4.94
CA GLY A 159 33.19 -6.10 -3.54
C GLY A 159 32.83 -4.89 -2.68
N PRO A 160 32.72 -5.06 -1.35
CA PRO A 160 32.20 -4.05 -0.44
C PRO A 160 33.06 -2.78 -0.40
N ILE A 161 32.45 -1.67 0.01
CA ILE A 161 33.09 -0.35 0.04
C ILE A 161 34.15 -0.31 1.16
N ALA A 162 35.43 -0.32 0.81
CA ALA A 162 36.54 -0.36 1.78
C ALA A 162 37.16 1.00 2.15
N LYS A 163 36.68 2.11 1.57
CA LYS A 163 37.19 3.49 1.81
C LYS A 163 36.04 4.46 2.08
N PRO A 164 36.27 5.58 2.78
CA PRO A 164 35.26 6.62 2.94
C PRO A 164 34.69 7.04 1.59
N TYR A 165 33.37 7.21 1.51
CA TYR A 165 32.66 7.30 0.24
C TYR A 165 31.56 8.37 0.28
N ARG A 166 31.18 8.86 -0.89
CA ARG A 166 29.95 9.64 -1.11
C ARG A 166 29.22 9.03 -2.30
N PHE A 167 27.92 9.26 -2.37
CA PHE A 167 27.11 8.77 -3.48
C PHE A 167 26.13 9.83 -3.98
N LYS A 168 25.65 9.64 -5.20
CA LYS A 168 24.57 10.42 -5.81
C LYS A 168 23.85 9.58 -6.84
N TYR A 169 22.58 9.89 -7.07
CA TYR A 169 21.84 9.28 -8.17
C TYR A 169 22.39 9.71 -9.54
N ILE A 170 22.27 8.80 -10.50
CA ILE A 170 22.57 9.04 -11.91
C ILE A 170 21.33 9.67 -12.58
N LYS A 171 21.55 10.80 -13.26
CA LYS A 171 20.50 11.54 -13.99
C LYS A 171 20.18 10.85 -15.30
N GLY A 172 18.91 10.87 -15.71
CA GLY A 172 18.46 10.24 -16.96
C GLY A 172 18.65 8.73 -16.99
N ARG A 173 18.62 8.06 -15.83
CA ARG A 173 18.72 6.60 -15.73
C ARG A 173 17.53 5.88 -16.38
N GLU A 174 17.78 4.70 -16.92
CA GLU A 174 16.76 3.79 -17.42
C GLU A 174 16.25 2.92 -16.26
N TYR A 175 15.08 3.25 -15.70
CA TYR A 175 14.55 2.62 -14.49
C TYR A 175 14.32 1.10 -14.62
N GLN A 176 14.20 0.54 -15.82
CA GLN A 176 14.08 -0.91 -16.02
C GLN A 176 15.44 -1.64 -15.96
N LEU A 177 16.55 -0.92 -16.10
CA LEU A 177 17.89 -1.52 -16.21
C LEU A 177 18.37 -2.15 -14.90
N HIS A 178 17.97 -1.64 -13.73
CA HIS A 178 18.45 -2.20 -12.46
C HIS A 178 18.00 -3.65 -12.24
N GLY A 179 16.81 -4.05 -12.72
CA GLY A 179 16.33 -5.43 -12.61
C GLY A 179 17.27 -6.42 -13.32
N ALA A 180 17.74 -6.07 -14.52
CA ALA A 180 18.74 -6.86 -15.24
C ALA A 180 20.16 -6.71 -14.65
N ALA A 181 20.51 -5.55 -14.09
CA ALA A 181 21.84 -5.28 -13.54
C ALA A 181 22.18 -6.12 -12.30
N THR A 182 21.18 -6.66 -11.58
CA THR A 182 21.37 -7.62 -10.49
C THR A 182 22.23 -8.82 -10.90
N ALA A 183 22.10 -9.29 -12.15
CA ALA A 183 22.88 -10.39 -12.71
C ALA A 183 24.40 -10.11 -12.76
N LEU A 184 24.85 -8.85 -12.67
CA LEU A 184 26.27 -8.48 -12.62
C LEU A 184 26.90 -8.72 -11.24
N ILE A 185 26.09 -8.82 -10.18
CA ILE A 185 26.55 -8.67 -8.79
C ILE A 185 25.94 -9.62 -7.75
N TYR A 186 25.02 -10.51 -8.13
CA TYR A 186 24.46 -11.52 -7.23
C TYR A 186 25.54 -12.38 -6.52
N SER A 187 26.68 -12.63 -7.18
CA SER A 187 27.82 -13.39 -6.64
C SER A 187 28.59 -12.69 -5.52
N GLN A 188 28.34 -11.39 -5.28
CA GLN A 188 28.82 -10.71 -4.08
C GLN A 188 27.99 -11.07 -2.83
N ILE A 189 26.77 -11.59 -3.03
CA ILE A 189 25.79 -11.89 -1.97
C ILE A 189 25.66 -13.40 -1.75
N LEU A 190 25.52 -14.16 -2.84
CA LEU A 190 25.39 -15.62 -2.82
C LEU A 190 26.74 -16.29 -3.05
N ALA A 191 27.13 -17.18 -2.14
CA ALA A 191 28.37 -17.94 -2.24
C ALA A 191 28.22 -19.10 -3.25
N PRO A 192 29.31 -19.58 -3.90
CA PRO A 192 29.24 -20.65 -4.89
C PRO A 192 28.53 -21.91 -4.39
N GLU A 193 28.76 -22.30 -3.14
CA GLU A 193 28.20 -23.51 -2.52
C GLU A 193 26.67 -23.45 -2.40
N ILE A 194 26.11 -22.24 -2.28
CA ILE A 194 24.66 -22.00 -2.28
C ILE A 194 24.11 -22.19 -3.69
N LEU A 195 24.83 -21.75 -4.72
CA LEU A 195 24.44 -21.89 -6.13
C LEU A 195 24.52 -23.36 -6.57
N ASP A 196 25.59 -24.06 -6.20
CA ASP A 196 25.79 -25.49 -6.44
C ASP A 196 24.67 -26.33 -5.81
N TRP A 197 24.20 -25.95 -4.62
CA TRP A 197 23.05 -26.58 -3.97
C TRP A 197 21.73 -26.28 -4.70
N LEU A 198 21.44 -25.00 -5.00
CA LEU A 198 20.18 -24.61 -5.61
C LEU A 198 20.02 -25.09 -7.06
N CYS A 199 21.12 -25.22 -7.83
CA CYS A 199 21.06 -25.76 -9.19
C CYS A 199 20.73 -27.26 -9.24
N GLY A 200 20.80 -27.97 -8.10
CA GLY A 200 20.30 -29.33 -7.95
C GLY A 200 18.76 -29.46 -8.08
N PHE A 201 18.02 -28.35 -8.11
CA PHE A 201 16.57 -28.30 -8.25
C PHE A 201 16.17 -27.55 -9.54
N PRO A 202 16.03 -28.22 -10.70
CA PRO A 202 15.95 -27.54 -12.00
C PRO A 202 14.80 -26.55 -12.20
N GLU A 203 13.63 -26.85 -11.63
CA GLU A 203 12.44 -25.96 -11.68
C GLU A 203 12.71 -24.65 -10.93
N LEU A 204 13.12 -24.77 -9.66
CA LEU A 204 13.54 -23.66 -8.81
C LEU A 204 14.66 -22.83 -9.44
N TRP A 205 15.67 -23.51 -9.97
CA TRP A 205 16.85 -22.88 -10.57
C TRP A 205 16.47 -22.04 -11.80
N THR A 206 15.51 -22.52 -12.60
CA THR A 206 14.97 -21.78 -13.74
C THR A 206 14.25 -20.51 -13.29
N GLU A 207 13.36 -20.61 -12.29
CA GLU A 207 12.67 -19.43 -11.74
C GLU A 207 13.65 -18.41 -11.12
N LEU A 208 14.66 -18.88 -10.38
CA LEU A 208 15.67 -18.03 -9.76
C LEU A 208 16.54 -17.29 -10.79
N ILE A 209 16.92 -17.93 -11.90
CA ILE A 209 17.66 -17.28 -12.99
C ILE A 209 16.82 -16.16 -13.62
N TYR A 210 15.54 -16.41 -13.93
CA TYR A 210 14.67 -15.38 -14.50
C TYR A 210 14.51 -14.19 -13.54
N LEU A 211 14.40 -14.45 -12.24
CA LEU A 211 14.32 -13.42 -11.21
C LEU A 211 15.60 -12.57 -11.13
N VAL A 212 16.77 -13.20 -11.09
CA VAL A 212 18.09 -12.51 -11.08
C VAL A 212 18.33 -11.71 -12.38
N ALA A 213 17.71 -12.11 -13.49
CA ALA A 213 17.71 -11.39 -14.76
C ALA A 213 16.63 -10.27 -14.85
N GLY A 214 15.88 -10.00 -13.79
CA GLY A 214 14.79 -9.00 -13.75
C GLY A 214 13.51 -9.40 -14.48
N GLN A 215 13.39 -10.66 -14.92
CA GLN A 215 12.24 -11.18 -15.67
C GLN A 215 11.22 -11.83 -14.73
N PHE A 216 10.66 -11.04 -13.80
CA PHE A 216 9.73 -11.55 -12.77
C PHE A 216 8.50 -12.25 -13.35
N GLU A 217 8.02 -11.87 -14.54
CA GLU A 217 6.90 -12.54 -15.23
C GLU A 217 7.23 -13.97 -15.69
N ASN A 218 8.52 -14.26 -15.94
CA ASN A 218 9.02 -15.59 -16.32
C ASN A 218 9.52 -16.40 -15.10
N ALA A 219 9.64 -15.75 -13.93
CA ALA A 219 10.15 -16.34 -12.68
C ALA A 219 9.08 -17.12 -11.88
N GLY A 220 8.00 -17.55 -12.52
CA GLY A 220 6.98 -18.44 -11.95
C GLY A 220 6.46 -18.01 -10.56
N ILE A 221 6.46 -18.94 -9.61
CA ILE A 221 5.96 -18.67 -8.25
C ILE A 221 6.93 -17.83 -7.43
N LEU A 222 8.24 -17.92 -7.62
CA LEU A 222 9.21 -17.03 -6.97
C LEU A 222 8.98 -15.56 -7.39
N GLY A 223 8.67 -15.32 -8.67
CA GLY A 223 8.27 -14.01 -9.18
C GLY A 223 6.99 -13.47 -8.53
N GLU A 224 5.93 -14.30 -8.45
CA GLU A 224 4.68 -13.92 -7.77
C GLU A 224 4.90 -13.60 -6.27
N ILE A 225 5.75 -14.36 -5.58
CA ILE A 225 6.08 -14.11 -4.17
C ILE A 225 6.81 -12.76 -3.99
N VAL A 226 7.81 -12.46 -4.82
CA VAL A 226 8.58 -11.20 -4.71
C VAL A 226 7.73 -9.98 -5.05
N ILE A 227 6.94 -10.02 -6.13
CA ILE A 227 6.02 -8.92 -6.49
C ILE A 227 5.02 -8.61 -5.36
N LYS A 228 4.49 -9.65 -4.71
CA LYS A 228 3.59 -9.48 -3.55
C LYS A 228 4.32 -8.97 -2.31
N ALA A 229 5.57 -9.37 -2.09
CA ALA A 229 6.36 -8.93 -0.94
C ALA A 229 6.68 -7.43 -1.03
N ASP A 230 7.16 -6.98 -2.19
CA ASP A 230 7.40 -5.56 -2.49
C ASP A 230 6.12 -4.73 -2.32
N SER A 231 5.03 -5.15 -2.97
CA SER A 231 3.72 -4.49 -2.85
C SER A 231 3.20 -4.41 -1.41
N ALA A 232 3.46 -5.43 -0.59
CA ALA A 232 3.03 -5.48 0.80
C ALA A 232 3.85 -4.56 1.72
N SER A 233 5.16 -4.43 1.46
CA SER A 233 6.04 -3.52 2.20
C SER A 233 5.64 -2.07 1.98
N VAL A 234 5.51 -1.66 0.70
CA VAL A 234 5.04 -0.34 0.30
C VAL A 234 3.65 -0.04 0.89
N ALA A 235 2.75 -1.03 0.91
CA ALA A 235 1.43 -0.87 1.51
C ALA A 235 1.47 -0.67 3.04
N GLN A 236 2.34 -1.38 3.77
CA GLN A 236 2.47 -1.19 5.22
C GLN A 236 2.97 0.22 5.57
N GLU A 237 3.99 0.72 4.87
CA GLU A 237 4.57 2.05 5.13
C GLU A 237 3.64 3.20 4.73
N LEU A 238 2.79 3.02 3.71
CA LEU A 238 1.75 3.98 3.32
C LEU A 238 0.53 4.00 4.28
N GLY A 239 0.55 3.23 5.38
CA GLY A 239 -0.59 3.07 6.29
C GLY A 239 -1.75 2.24 5.70
N GLY A 240 -1.50 1.54 4.59
CA GLY A 240 -2.40 0.57 4.00
C GLY A 240 -2.39 -0.76 4.76
N ASN A 241 -3.40 -1.60 4.51
CA ASN A 241 -3.44 -2.94 5.08
C ASN A 241 -2.61 -3.90 4.19
N PRO A 242 -1.50 -4.49 4.68
CA PRO A 242 -0.65 -5.37 3.88
C PRO A 242 -1.38 -6.65 3.44
N ASP A 243 -2.31 -7.17 4.23
CA ASP A 243 -3.11 -8.35 3.85
C ASP A 243 -4.13 -8.02 2.74
N ARG A 244 -4.53 -6.74 2.58
CA ARG A 244 -5.29 -6.29 1.39
C ARG A 244 -4.41 -6.16 0.16
N ALA A 245 -3.17 -5.69 0.30
CA ALA A 245 -2.23 -5.61 -0.81
C ALA A 245 -1.86 -7.02 -1.33
N MET A 246 -1.65 -7.99 -0.43
CA MET A 246 -1.42 -9.40 -0.80
C MET A 246 -2.65 -10.07 -1.46
N ALA A 247 -3.85 -9.56 -1.20
CA ALA A 247 -5.11 -10.04 -1.79
C ALA A 247 -5.55 -9.27 -3.04
N ALA A 248 -4.79 -8.26 -3.47
CA ALA A 248 -5.10 -7.48 -4.66
C ALA A 248 -4.95 -8.31 -5.96
N PRO A 249 -5.63 -7.93 -7.07
CA PRO A 249 -5.53 -8.65 -8.34
C PRO A 249 -4.09 -8.78 -8.85
N LYS A 250 -3.79 -9.92 -9.51
CA LYS A 250 -2.44 -10.42 -9.85
C LYS A 250 -1.56 -9.59 -10.80
N GLN A 251 -1.90 -8.33 -11.11
CA GLN A 251 -1.15 -7.49 -12.02
C GLN A 251 -0.35 -6.45 -11.24
N SER A 252 0.93 -6.25 -11.60
CA SER A 252 1.73 -5.16 -11.01
C SER A 252 1.12 -3.79 -11.31
N LEU A 253 1.32 -2.82 -10.41
CA LEU A 253 0.83 -1.45 -10.59
C LEU A 253 1.27 -0.86 -11.93
N GLN A 254 2.55 -1.03 -12.29
CA GLN A 254 3.08 -0.69 -13.62
C GLN A 254 2.25 -1.29 -14.75
N ARG A 255 1.97 -2.60 -14.71
CA ARG A 255 1.18 -3.28 -15.75
C ARG A 255 -0.24 -2.75 -15.84
N GLN A 256 -0.90 -2.50 -14.72
CA GLN A 256 -2.24 -1.92 -14.71
C GLN A 256 -2.25 -0.50 -15.28
N LEU A 257 -1.28 0.34 -14.91
CA LEU A 257 -1.10 1.68 -15.47
C LEU A 257 -0.85 1.63 -16.99
N VAL A 258 -0.03 0.69 -17.48
CA VAL A 258 0.21 0.47 -18.91
C VAL A 258 -1.05 -0.01 -19.63
N GLU A 259 -1.79 -0.97 -19.07
CA GLU A 259 -3.02 -1.50 -19.68
C GLU A 259 -4.14 -0.44 -19.73
N CYS A 260 -4.34 0.35 -18.66
CA CYS A 260 -5.24 1.50 -18.68
C CYS A 260 -4.78 2.58 -19.67
N LEU A 261 -3.48 2.90 -19.73
CA LEU A 261 -2.97 3.89 -20.68
C LEU A 261 -3.11 3.42 -22.14
N ARG A 262 -2.85 2.14 -22.43
CA ARG A 262 -3.12 1.52 -23.74
C ARG A 262 -4.58 1.66 -24.14
N TYR A 263 -5.51 1.33 -23.24
CA TYR A 263 -6.94 1.50 -23.48
C TYR A 263 -7.31 2.96 -23.77
N LEU A 264 -6.82 3.91 -22.97
CA LEU A 264 -7.09 5.33 -23.19
C LEU A 264 -6.54 5.83 -24.52
N VAL A 265 -5.28 5.50 -24.86
CA VAL A 265 -4.64 5.95 -26.10
C VAL A 265 -5.29 5.34 -27.35
N ARG A 266 -5.81 4.11 -27.27
CA ARG A 266 -6.46 3.43 -28.41
C ARG A 266 -7.96 3.78 -28.56
N GLU A 267 -8.70 3.86 -27.44
CA GLU A 267 -10.17 3.88 -27.44
C GLU A 267 -10.80 5.22 -27.00
N LYS A 268 -10.00 6.18 -26.52
CA LYS A 268 -10.50 7.45 -25.96
C LYS A 268 -9.79 8.70 -26.47
N PHE A 269 -8.46 8.68 -26.55
CA PHE A 269 -7.67 9.85 -26.89
C PHE A 269 -7.65 10.09 -28.41
N LYS A 270 -7.91 11.34 -28.80
CA LYS A 270 -7.77 11.80 -30.18
C LYS A 270 -6.31 12.15 -30.41
N LEU A 271 -5.59 11.30 -31.15
CA LEU A 271 -4.21 11.57 -31.56
C LEU A 271 -4.16 12.33 -32.88
N ASN A 272 -3.10 13.12 -33.08
CA ASN A 272 -2.69 13.66 -34.38
C ASN A 272 -3.76 14.47 -35.12
N HIS A 273 -4.65 15.17 -34.39
CA HIS A 273 -5.70 15.98 -35.00
C HIS A 273 -5.09 17.05 -35.92
N PRO A 274 -5.46 17.13 -37.21
CA PRO A 274 -4.75 17.97 -38.19
C PRO A 274 -4.98 19.46 -37.96
N ASP A 275 -6.21 19.86 -37.64
CA ASP A 275 -6.64 21.27 -37.61
C ASP A 275 -7.09 21.76 -36.22
N GLY A 276 -6.57 21.18 -35.13
CA GLY A 276 -7.05 21.53 -33.80
C GLY A 276 -6.39 20.80 -32.63
N PRO A 277 -6.84 21.06 -31.39
CA PRO A 277 -6.28 20.44 -30.19
C PRO A 277 -6.55 18.92 -30.17
N ALA A 278 -5.49 18.17 -29.87
CA ALA A 278 -5.49 16.72 -29.71
C ALA A 278 -5.24 16.36 -28.24
N ASP A 279 -5.59 15.13 -27.84
CA ASP A 279 -5.19 14.57 -26.55
C ASP A 279 -3.70 14.17 -26.55
N GLY A 280 -3.11 14.00 -27.73
CA GLY A 280 -1.66 13.87 -27.91
C GLY A 280 -1.20 13.78 -29.36
N TRP A 281 0.12 13.75 -29.53
CA TRP A 281 0.79 13.70 -30.83
C TRP A 281 1.83 12.58 -30.86
N LEU A 282 1.72 11.67 -31.81
CA LEU A 282 2.71 10.62 -32.08
C LEU A 282 3.74 11.17 -33.08
N ALA A 283 4.88 11.64 -32.57
CA ALA A 283 6.04 12.00 -33.37
C ALA A 283 6.92 10.77 -33.64
N GLN A 284 7.94 10.92 -34.50
CA GLN A 284 8.90 9.84 -34.78
C GLN A 284 9.67 9.37 -33.53
N ASP A 285 9.92 10.27 -32.57
CA ASP A 285 10.71 9.97 -31.37
C ASP A 285 9.86 9.48 -30.17
N ALA A 286 8.63 9.98 -30.03
CA ALA A 286 7.77 9.69 -28.89
C ALA A 286 6.28 9.98 -29.12
N LEU A 287 5.46 9.43 -28.22
CA LEU A 287 4.08 9.83 -28.02
C LEU A 287 4.02 10.94 -26.96
N TRP A 288 3.52 12.10 -27.36
CA TRP A 288 3.42 13.30 -26.52
C TRP A 288 1.97 13.52 -26.10
N LEU A 289 1.61 13.20 -24.85
CA LEU A 289 0.23 13.24 -24.36
C LEU A 289 -0.03 14.48 -23.48
N VAL A 290 -1.17 15.17 -23.62
CA VAL A 290 -1.47 16.37 -22.82
C VAL A 290 -1.61 15.99 -21.33
N SER A 291 -0.81 16.62 -20.48
CA SER A 291 -0.45 16.09 -19.16
C SER A 291 -1.61 16.00 -18.17
N LYS A 292 -2.37 17.08 -18.00
CA LYS A 292 -3.53 17.12 -17.08
C LYS A 292 -4.67 16.19 -17.53
N PRO A 293 -5.18 16.25 -18.79
CA PRO A 293 -6.20 15.31 -19.26
C PRO A 293 -5.76 13.85 -19.15
N THR A 294 -4.50 13.54 -19.47
CA THR A 294 -3.97 12.18 -19.35
C THR A 294 -3.98 11.68 -17.90
N ALA A 295 -3.52 12.50 -16.94
CA ALA A 295 -3.57 12.16 -15.53
C ALA A 295 -5.00 12.03 -14.98
N ASP A 296 -5.91 12.88 -15.41
CA ASP A 296 -7.31 12.87 -14.96
C ASP A 296 -8.02 11.59 -15.47
N HIS A 297 -7.86 11.23 -16.76
CA HIS A 297 -8.42 10.00 -17.32
C HIS A 297 -7.76 8.72 -16.81
N LEU A 298 -6.42 8.69 -16.66
CA LEU A 298 -5.72 7.49 -16.21
C LEU A 298 -6.07 7.14 -14.76
N ARG A 299 -6.20 8.15 -13.88
CA ARG A 299 -6.71 7.97 -12.51
C ARG A 299 -8.16 7.49 -12.50
N ALA A 300 -9.03 8.09 -13.30
CA ALA A 300 -10.43 7.66 -13.37
C ALA A 300 -10.58 6.21 -13.87
N ALA A 301 -9.84 5.84 -14.92
CA ALA A 301 -9.81 4.48 -15.44
C ALA A 301 -9.34 3.47 -14.37
N MET A 302 -8.24 3.77 -13.69
CA MET A 302 -7.69 2.89 -12.67
C MET A 302 -8.58 2.76 -11.42
N LEU A 303 -9.18 3.86 -10.95
CA LEU A 303 -10.17 3.83 -9.87
C LEU A 303 -11.40 2.99 -10.26
N SER A 304 -11.83 3.06 -11.53
CA SER A 304 -12.95 2.24 -12.03
C SER A 304 -12.65 0.73 -12.09
N GLN A 305 -11.36 0.37 -12.14
CA GLN A 305 -10.89 -1.02 -12.04
C GLN A 305 -10.62 -1.48 -10.58
N GLY A 306 -10.95 -0.66 -9.58
CA GLY A 306 -10.81 -1.00 -8.16
C GLY A 306 -9.41 -0.80 -7.57
N SER A 307 -8.59 0.08 -8.15
CA SER A 307 -7.26 0.41 -7.61
C SER A 307 -7.34 1.51 -6.55
N ASP A 308 -7.28 1.12 -5.27
CA ASP A 308 -7.45 2.03 -4.12
C ASP A 308 -6.26 2.98 -3.87
N ASN A 309 -5.04 2.61 -4.27
CA ASN A 309 -3.78 3.29 -3.88
C ASN A 309 -3.32 4.41 -4.84
N ILE A 310 -4.25 5.19 -5.41
CA ILE A 310 -3.90 6.14 -6.48
C ILE A 310 -3.91 7.61 -6.00
N PRO A 311 -2.81 8.36 -6.19
CA PRO A 311 -2.73 9.75 -5.74
C PRO A 311 -3.80 10.68 -6.34
N SER A 312 -4.53 11.34 -5.45
CA SER A 312 -5.59 12.31 -5.79
C SER A 312 -5.07 13.64 -6.34
N SER A 313 -3.76 13.91 -6.29
CA SER A 313 -3.13 15.12 -6.80
C SER A 313 -2.08 14.83 -7.88
N ASN A 314 -1.88 15.77 -8.80
CA ASN A 314 -1.12 15.52 -10.04
C ASN A 314 0.38 15.31 -9.78
N ALA A 315 1.01 16.02 -8.83
CA ALA A 315 2.45 15.90 -8.63
C ALA A 315 2.88 14.51 -8.11
N PRO A 316 2.29 13.94 -7.04
CA PRO A 316 2.60 12.57 -6.65
C PRO A 316 2.16 11.54 -7.69
N PHE A 317 1.09 11.79 -8.44
CA PHE A 317 0.67 10.90 -9.53
C PHE A 317 1.70 10.87 -10.67
N PHE A 318 2.24 12.03 -11.07
CA PHE A 318 3.30 12.09 -12.08
C PHE A 318 4.59 11.43 -11.60
N ASN A 319 4.97 11.59 -10.33
CA ASN A 319 6.12 10.88 -9.76
C ASN A 319 5.90 9.35 -9.81
N MET A 320 4.72 8.86 -9.43
CA MET A 320 4.36 7.45 -9.56
C MET A 320 4.47 6.94 -11.02
N LEU A 321 4.07 7.75 -12.01
CA LEU A 321 4.28 7.39 -13.43
C LEU A 321 5.78 7.37 -13.84
N GLN A 322 6.65 8.17 -13.22
CA GLN A 322 8.10 8.11 -13.43
C GLN A 322 8.71 6.87 -12.76
N ASP A 323 8.38 6.62 -11.49
CA ASP A 323 8.86 5.47 -10.71
C ASP A 323 8.46 4.14 -11.35
N GLN A 324 7.27 4.07 -11.95
CA GLN A 324 6.77 2.92 -12.72
C GLN A 324 7.21 2.96 -14.20
N ALA A 325 8.15 3.82 -14.60
CA ALA A 325 8.72 3.93 -15.96
C ALA A 325 7.69 4.10 -17.10
N ILE A 326 6.52 4.70 -16.82
CA ILE A 326 5.44 4.94 -17.78
C ILE A 326 5.75 6.17 -18.66
N ILE A 327 6.47 7.15 -18.10
CA ILE A 327 6.80 8.43 -18.74
C ILE A 327 8.29 8.76 -18.66
N GLN A 328 8.83 9.41 -19.68
CA GLN A 328 10.21 9.89 -19.75
C GLN A 328 10.33 11.28 -19.11
N THR A 329 11.40 11.49 -18.34
CA THR A 329 11.68 12.76 -17.66
C THR A 329 12.42 13.73 -18.57
N ASN A 330 12.21 15.04 -18.36
CA ASN A 330 12.97 16.07 -19.06
C ASN A 330 14.39 16.24 -18.46
N ALA A 331 15.23 17.07 -19.07
CA ALA A 331 16.62 17.31 -18.63
C ALA A 331 16.77 17.91 -17.20
N LYS A 332 15.66 18.32 -16.57
CA LYS A 332 15.57 18.78 -15.17
C LYS A 332 14.95 17.70 -14.24
N ASP A 333 14.90 16.44 -14.70
CA ASP A 333 14.31 15.27 -14.05
C ASP A 333 12.79 15.38 -13.74
N LYS A 334 12.07 16.32 -14.40
CA LYS A 334 10.62 16.51 -14.21
C LYS A 334 9.79 15.73 -15.23
N ALA A 335 8.60 15.31 -14.81
CA ALA A 335 7.64 14.54 -15.61
C ALA A 335 7.02 15.33 -16.78
N VAL A 336 6.79 16.63 -16.59
CA VAL A 336 6.09 17.49 -17.54
C VAL A 336 7.08 18.20 -18.45
N TRP A 337 6.83 18.08 -19.75
CA TRP A 337 7.53 18.78 -20.82
C TRP A 337 6.67 19.96 -21.29
N LYS A 338 7.31 21.06 -21.70
CA LYS A 338 6.65 22.13 -22.44
C LYS A 338 7.05 22.00 -23.90
N VAL A 339 6.08 21.84 -24.78
CA VAL A 339 6.31 21.67 -26.22
C VAL A 339 5.43 22.63 -27.00
N THR A 340 5.97 23.20 -28.07
CA THR A 340 5.17 23.88 -29.08
C THR A 340 4.83 22.88 -30.18
N VAL A 341 3.54 22.75 -30.48
CA VAL A 341 3.03 21.97 -31.61
C VAL A 341 2.69 22.94 -32.73
N ASP A 342 3.14 22.63 -33.95
CA ASP A 342 2.93 23.44 -35.16
C ASP A 342 2.44 22.54 -36.29
N THR A 343 1.26 22.82 -36.85
CA THR A 343 0.67 22.02 -37.93
C THR A 343 1.31 22.29 -39.29
N GLY A 344 2.14 23.33 -39.44
CA GLY A 344 2.62 23.82 -40.73
C GLY A 344 1.55 24.58 -41.55
N HIS A 345 0.31 24.63 -41.06
CA HIS A 345 -0.85 25.26 -41.72
C HIS A 345 -1.33 26.53 -40.98
N GLY A 346 -0.44 27.16 -40.21
CA GLY A 346 -0.70 28.43 -39.51
C GLY A 346 -1.27 28.28 -38.09
N TRP A 347 -1.58 27.07 -37.64
CA TRP A 347 -1.92 26.80 -36.24
C TRP A 347 -0.68 26.37 -35.46
N LYS A 348 -0.39 27.08 -34.38
CA LYS A 348 0.74 26.81 -33.49
C LYS A 348 0.34 27.07 -32.04
N HIS A 349 0.59 26.13 -31.14
CA HIS A 349 0.22 26.27 -29.73
C HIS A 349 1.17 25.51 -28.79
N SER A 350 1.36 26.04 -27.59
CA SER A 350 2.23 25.44 -26.56
C SER A 350 1.43 24.62 -25.55
N PHE A 351 1.85 23.38 -25.32
CA PHE A 351 1.20 22.45 -24.40
C PHE A 351 2.15 21.97 -23.30
N THR A 352 1.57 21.59 -22.17
CA THR A 352 2.26 20.82 -21.12
C THR A 352 1.94 19.34 -21.29
N VAL A 353 2.93 18.55 -21.66
CA VAL A 353 2.77 17.14 -22.10
C VAL A 353 3.62 16.17 -21.28
N LEU A 354 3.23 14.91 -21.31
CA LEU A 354 4.02 13.76 -20.85
C LEU A 354 4.63 13.08 -22.07
N LYS A 355 5.90 12.69 -21.99
CA LYS A 355 6.59 11.95 -23.05
C LYS A 355 6.49 10.45 -22.76
N VAL A 356 5.89 9.68 -23.65
CA VAL A 356 5.68 8.23 -23.54
C VAL A 356 6.40 7.52 -24.68
N THR A 357 7.07 6.40 -24.39
CA THR A 357 7.72 5.58 -25.42
C THR A 357 6.65 4.84 -26.26
N PRO A 358 6.62 4.94 -27.61
CA PRO A 358 5.55 4.33 -28.41
C PRO A 358 5.44 2.81 -28.26
N SER A 359 6.55 2.11 -28.01
CA SER A 359 6.56 0.66 -27.74
C SER A 359 5.80 0.26 -26.47
N LEU A 360 5.60 1.18 -25.53
CA LEU A 360 4.78 0.92 -24.34
C LEU A 360 3.31 0.74 -24.71
N ILE A 361 2.84 1.43 -25.76
CA ILE A 361 1.44 1.43 -26.22
C ILE A 361 1.21 0.44 -27.37
N TRP A 362 2.15 0.36 -28.32
CA TRP A 362 2.08 -0.50 -29.50
C TRP A 362 3.33 -1.37 -29.59
N ALA A 363 3.17 -2.66 -29.27
CA ALA A 363 4.24 -3.65 -29.29
C ALA A 363 4.77 -3.87 -30.71
N ASP A 364 3.88 -4.04 -31.68
CA ASP A 364 4.24 -4.02 -33.10
C ASP A 364 4.25 -2.57 -33.63
N PRO A 365 5.33 -2.11 -34.29
CA PRO A 365 5.34 -0.84 -35.01
C PRO A 365 4.23 -0.70 -36.07
N ALA A 366 3.71 -1.79 -36.63
CA ALA A 366 2.63 -1.78 -37.62
C ALA A 366 1.26 -1.42 -37.03
N ASP A 367 1.04 -1.59 -35.72
CA ASP A 367 -0.21 -1.20 -35.03
C ASP A 367 -0.30 0.33 -34.79
N ARG A 368 0.75 1.09 -35.11
CA ARG A 368 0.84 2.53 -34.80
C ARG A 368 0.03 3.35 -35.81
N PRO A 369 -0.74 4.36 -35.34
CA PRO A 369 -1.29 5.38 -36.22
C PRO A 369 -0.20 6.09 -37.03
N GLU A 370 -0.58 6.69 -38.16
CA GLU A 370 0.34 7.53 -38.95
C GLU A 370 0.97 8.62 -38.07
N ALA A 371 2.29 8.81 -38.19
CA ALA A 371 3.01 9.81 -37.43
C ALA A 371 2.51 11.22 -37.76
N TYR A 372 2.52 12.11 -36.77
CA TYR A 372 2.08 13.49 -36.93
C TYR A 372 2.92 14.21 -38.00
N ALA A 373 2.26 14.78 -39.01
CA ALA A 373 2.92 15.44 -40.13
C ALA A 373 3.48 16.84 -39.77
N GLY A 374 2.96 17.46 -38.71
CA GLY A 374 3.48 18.71 -38.16
C GLY A 374 4.73 18.53 -37.29
N THR A 375 5.20 19.60 -36.68
CA THR A 375 6.40 19.57 -35.81
C THR A 375 6.03 19.73 -34.34
N VAL A 376 6.67 18.93 -33.48
CA VAL A 376 6.62 19.06 -32.01
C VAL A 376 8.00 19.47 -31.54
N THR A 377 8.15 20.73 -31.09
CA THR A 377 9.44 21.28 -30.65
C THR A 377 9.43 21.51 -29.14
N VAL A 378 10.39 20.92 -28.42
CA VAL A 378 10.55 21.12 -26.97
C VAL A 378 11.03 22.55 -26.71
N GLU A 379 10.34 23.26 -25.82
CA GLU A 379 10.76 24.57 -25.36
C GLU A 379 11.89 24.40 -24.33
N VAL A 380 13.07 24.96 -24.63
CA VAL A 380 14.20 24.99 -23.70
C VAL A 380 14.11 26.26 -22.87
N ASP A 381 13.80 26.13 -21.58
CA ASP A 381 13.79 27.25 -20.64
C ASP A 381 15.14 27.99 -20.66
N GLN A 382 15.16 29.21 -21.18
CA GLN A 382 16.14 30.22 -20.77
C GLN A 382 15.66 30.83 -19.43
N ASP A 383 16.59 31.13 -18.52
CA ASP A 383 16.26 31.34 -17.10
C ASP A 383 15.25 32.48 -16.84
N GLY A 384 14.23 32.15 -16.04
CA GLY A 384 13.57 33.07 -15.11
C GLY A 384 12.40 33.91 -15.63
N SER A 385 11.17 33.37 -15.58
CA SER A 385 10.03 34.10 -15.00
C SER A 385 8.85 33.17 -14.64
N GLU A 386 7.90 33.75 -13.92
CA GLU A 386 6.81 33.22 -13.09
C GLU A 386 5.65 32.45 -13.78
N ALA A 387 4.73 32.01 -12.91
CA ALA A 387 3.29 31.84 -13.11
C ALA A 387 2.77 30.64 -13.94
N LEU A 388 2.11 29.74 -13.21
CA LEU A 388 1.09 28.83 -13.77
C LEU A 388 -0.15 29.66 -14.18
N GLN A 389 -0.19 30.13 -15.43
CA GLN A 389 -1.44 30.65 -15.99
C GLN A 389 -2.36 29.50 -16.39
N GLU A 390 -3.62 29.59 -15.97
CA GLU A 390 -4.67 28.62 -16.30
C GLU A 390 -5.09 28.76 -17.77
N THR A 391 -5.03 27.67 -18.53
CA THR A 391 -5.57 27.64 -19.89
C THR A 391 -7.08 27.40 -19.83
N THR A 392 -7.86 28.48 -19.91
CA THR A 392 -9.29 28.42 -20.23
C THR A 392 -9.49 28.70 -21.72
N CYS A 393 -10.28 27.85 -22.40
CA CYS A 393 -10.61 28.07 -23.81
C CYS A 393 -11.67 29.18 -23.93
N ALA A 394 -11.30 30.31 -24.54
CA ALA A 394 -12.25 31.28 -25.05
C ALA A 394 -12.56 30.97 -26.51
N VAL A 395 -13.84 30.81 -26.85
CA VAL A 395 -14.31 30.76 -28.24
C VAL A 395 -14.55 32.21 -28.70
N PRO A 396 -13.94 32.68 -29.80
CA PRO A 396 -14.28 33.98 -30.38
C PRO A 396 -15.59 33.90 -31.16
N ASP A 397 -16.54 34.79 -30.84
CA ASP A 397 -17.75 35.03 -31.62
C ASP A 397 -17.56 36.23 -32.59
N GLU A 398 -18.35 36.20 -33.68
CA GLU A 398 -18.61 37.27 -34.66
C GLU A 398 -17.51 37.61 -35.72
N PRO A 399 -17.89 38.19 -36.89
CA PRO A 399 -18.93 37.68 -37.81
C PRO A 399 -18.52 37.77 -39.30
N ILE A 400 -19.25 37.09 -40.19
CA ILE A 400 -19.26 37.39 -41.64
C ILE A 400 -20.69 37.70 -42.08
N THR A 401 -20.88 38.84 -42.74
CA THR A 401 -22.16 39.39 -43.18
C THR A 401 -22.51 39.04 -44.62
N ALA A 402 -23.74 38.57 -44.85
CA ALA A 402 -24.56 38.88 -46.04
C ALA A 402 -26.02 38.45 -45.80
N GLU A 403 -26.97 39.37 -45.99
CA GLU A 403 -28.42 39.13 -45.94
C GLU A 403 -28.96 38.78 -47.35
N PRO A 404 -30.30 38.78 -47.66
CA PRO A 404 -31.49 38.73 -46.80
C PRO A 404 -32.58 37.74 -47.27
N ASN A 405 -33.47 37.30 -46.37
CA ASN A 405 -34.92 37.35 -46.66
C ASN A 405 -35.81 37.33 -45.40
N VAL A 406 -37.01 37.88 -45.53
CA VAL A 406 -37.99 38.30 -44.50
C VAL A 406 -39.33 37.54 -44.75
N PRO A 407 -40.38 37.42 -43.88
CA PRO A 407 -40.66 38.04 -42.56
C PRO A 407 -41.07 37.11 -41.38
N ALA A 408 -41.17 37.79 -40.22
CA ALA A 408 -41.67 37.45 -38.89
C ALA A 408 -43.08 36.83 -38.69
N VAL A 409 -43.23 36.09 -37.56
CA VAL A 409 -44.26 36.13 -36.48
C VAL A 409 -43.66 35.38 -35.25
N GLY A 410 -43.88 35.67 -33.95
CA GLY A 410 -44.55 36.79 -33.26
C GLY A 410 -44.91 36.49 -31.78
N VAL A 411 -45.13 37.53 -30.96
CA VAL A 411 -45.82 37.60 -29.62
C VAL A 411 -45.19 36.89 -28.37
N ASN A 412 -44.43 37.67 -27.59
CA ASN A 412 -44.54 38.02 -26.14
C ASN A 412 -44.81 37.00 -24.98
N PRO A 413 -44.44 37.34 -23.71
CA PRO A 413 -43.88 36.39 -22.73
C PRO A 413 -44.66 36.21 -21.40
N ILE A 414 -44.24 35.24 -20.56
CA ILE A 414 -44.65 35.12 -19.14
C ILE A 414 -43.46 34.78 -18.20
N VAL A 415 -43.06 35.80 -17.41
CA VAL A 415 -42.69 35.84 -15.97
C VAL A 415 -41.98 34.63 -15.27
N ALA A 416 -40.83 34.91 -14.62
CA ALA A 416 -40.09 34.04 -13.67
C ALA A 416 -40.53 34.25 -12.19
N PRO A 417 -40.09 33.45 -11.18
CA PRO A 417 -38.80 33.72 -10.45
C PRO A 417 -38.15 32.43 -9.82
N PRO A 418 -37.28 32.45 -8.76
CA PRO A 418 -35.83 32.66 -8.93
C PRO A 418 -34.85 31.70 -8.17
N LYS A 419 -33.63 31.59 -8.73
CA LYS A 419 -32.26 31.54 -8.12
C LYS A 419 -32.01 31.09 -6.65
N ASN A 420 -31.08 30.13 -6.45
CA ASN A 420 -29.67 30.31 -6.00
C ASN A 420 -29.04 28.98 -5.50
N GLN A 421 -27.95 28.49 -6.10
CA GLN A 421 -26.53 28.75 -5.74
C GLN A 421 -26.07 28.25 -4.34
N LYS A 422 -25.07 27.36 -4.34
CA LYS A 422 -24.03 27.27 -3.30
C LYS A 422 -22.66 27.00 -3.92
N GLN A 423 -21.66 27.73 -3.46
CA GLN A 423 -20.26 27.58 -3.84
C GLN A 423 -19.55 26.56 -2.94
N THR A 424 -18.57 25.89 -3.53
CA THR A 424 -17.38 25.31 -2.87
C THR A 424 -16.55 26.43 -2.16
N GLN A 425 -15.54 26.19 -1.31
CA GLN A 425 -14.43 25.23 -1.45
C GLN A 425 -13.50 25.22 -0.21
N THR A 426 -12.75 24.12 0.01
CA THR A 426 -11.39 24.05 0.66
C THR A 426 -11.19 24.41 2.16
N LEU A 427 -10.13 24.02 2.91
CA LEU A 427 -8.77 23.47 2.64
C LEU A 427 -8.25 22.48 3.72
N GLN A 428 -7.15 21.76 3.40
CA GLN A 428 -5.97 21.39 4.24
C GLN A 428 -5.90 20.16 5.20
N ASN A 429 -5.01 19.26 4.78
CA ASN A 429 -4.12 18.26 5.40
C ASN A 429 -3.72 18.38 6.90
N ILE A 430 -3.34 17.22 7.47
CA ILE A 430 -2.48 17.08 8.66
C ILE A 430 -1.42 15.99 8.39
N ASP A 431 -0.17 16.24 8.78
CA ASP A 431 0.97 15.31 8.70
C ASP A 431 1.11 14.37 9.93
N SER A 432 1.75 13.22 9.63
CA SER A 432 2.57 12.37 10.51
C SER A 432 1.88 11.56 11.63
N GLU A 433 1.66 10.28 11.31
CA GLU A 433 1.63 9.14 12.23
C GLU A 433 2.96 8.37 12.07
N ASN A 434 3.59 7.93 13.17
CA ASN A 434 4.80 7.09 13.10
C ASN A 434 5.10 6.31 14.40
N SER A 435 4.07 5.87 15.14
CA SER A 435 4.24 5.06 16.37
C SER A 435 3.26 3.88 16.48
N ASP A 436 2.47 3.59 15.45
CA ASP A 436 1.36 2.62 15.52
C ASP A 436 1.69 1.26 14.86
N ILE A 437 2.91 1.09 14.33
CA ILE A 437 3.35 -0.12 13.62
C ILE A 437 4.11 -1.08 14.56
N ASP A 438 4.99 -0.57 15.44
CA ASP A 438 5.74 -1.33 16.45
C ASP A 438 4.87 -2.13 17.44
N GLU A 439 3.61 -1.73 17.62
CA GLU A 439 2.69 -2.37 18.57
C GLU A 439 1.97 -3.59 17.96
N LEU A 440 1.84 -3.64 16.62
CA LEU A 440 1.25 -4.78 15.90
C LEU A 440 2.23 -5.94 15.70
N LEU A 441 3.53 -5.66 15.56
CA LEU A 441 4.56 -6.70 15.44
C LEU A 441 4.72 -7.51 16.74
N LYS A 442 4.62 -6.85 17.91
CA LYS A 442 4.68 -7.48 19.24
C LYS A 442 3.53 -8.44 19.54
N LEU A 443 2.40 -8.35 18.83
CA LEU A 443 1.24 -9.21 19.07
C LEU A 443 1.34 -10.57 18.38
N TYR A 444 2.09 -10.66 17.26
CA TYR A 444 2.25 -11.89 16.48
C TYR A 444 3.45 -12.76 16.92
N SER A 445 4.33 -12.27 17.78
CA SER A 445 5.50 -13.02 18.26
C SER A 445 5.19 -14.12 19.29
N ASN A 446 3.94 -14.24 19.75
CA ASN A 446 3.51 -15.10 20.86
C ASN A 446 2.78 -16.40 20.45
N ILE A 447 2.69 -16.74 19.15
CA ILE A 447 1.98 -17.94 18.65
C ILE A 447 2.95 -19.07 18.24
N THR A 448 4.14 -19.10 18.83
CA THR A 448 5.11 -20.20 18.65
C THR A 448 5.78 -20.57 19.97
N VAL A 449 5.18 -21.53 20.68
CA VAL A 449 5.82 -22.25 21.80
C VAL A 449 5.99 -23.71 21.37
N PRO A 450 7.19 -24.32 21.47
CA PRO A 450 7.38 -25.73 21.12
C PRO A 450 6.73 -26.66 22.16
N ALA A 451 6.36 -27.87 21.72
CA ALA A 451 6.05 -28.95 22.65
C ALA A 451 7.35 -29.49 23.27
N GLU A 452 7.46 -29.45 24.60
CA GLU A 452 8.51 -30.18 25.33
C GLU A 452 8.11 -31.65 25.49
N GLY A 453 9.09 -32.54 25.40
CA GLY A 453 8.96 -33.95 25.74
C GLY A 453 10.25 -34.47 26.39
N LEU A 454 10.17 -35.65 27.02
CA LEU A 454 11.16 -36.47 27.76
C LEU A 454 10.58 -36.83 29.15
N SER A 455 10.71 -38.05 29.71
CA SER A 455 11.35 -39.29 29.23
C SER A 455 10.74 -40.55 29.87
N SER A 456 11.29 -41.72 29.54
CA SER A 456 10.81 -43.10 29.74
C SER A 456 10.82 -43.69 31.17
N SER A 457 9.99 -44.73 31.40
CA SER A 457 10.42 -45.93 32.15
C SER A 457 9.68 -47.24 31.75
N ALA A 458 10.45 -48.27 31.40
CA ALA A 458 10.26 -49.74 31.52
C ALA A 458 8.87 -50.44 31.42
N GLY A 459 8.82 -51.53 30.64
CA GLY A 459 7.86 -52.66 30.80
C GLY A 459 8.29 -53.63 31.94
N PRO A 460 7.74 -54.86 32.08
CA PRO A 460 7.04 -55.75 31.13
C PRO A 460 5.59 -56.13 31.60
N GLY A 461 4.79 -57.05 31.02
CA GLY A 461 4.86 -57.90 29.82
C GLY A 461 3.76 -59.01 29.81
N ALA A 462 3.60 -59.67 28.65
CA ALA A 462 2.94 -60.96 28.39
C ALA A 462 1.41 -61.20 28.58
N ALA A 463 0.88 -62.01 27.64
CA ALA A 463 -0.33 -62.87 27.66
C ALA A 463 -1.68 -62.34 27.10
N SER A 464 -2.30 -63.20 26.30
CA SER A 464 -3.68 -63.17 25.74
C SER A 464 -4.38 -64.49 26.17
N PRO A 465 -5.55 -64.95 25.64
CA PRO A 465 -6.72 -64.30 25.00
C PRO A 465 -8.09 -64.85 25.57
N LEU A 466 -9.20 -64.75 24.81
CA LEU A 466 -10.47 -65.56 24.91
C LEU A 466 -11.46 -65.19 26.08
N GLN A 467 -12.80 -65.40 26.04
CA GLN A 467 -13.74 -65.80 24.97
C GLN A 467 -15.20 -65.33 25.25
N SER A 468 -16.08 -65.54 24.27
CA SER A 468 -17.53 -65.32 24.16
C SER A 468 -18.45 -65.85 25.29
N GLY A 469 -19.68 -65.32 25.37
CA GLY A 469 -20.82 -65.99 26.04
C GLY A 469 -22.14 -65.18 26.04
N MET A 470 -23.18 -65.67 25.35
CA MET A 470 -24.52 -65.05 25.27
C MET A 470 -25.46 -65.64 26.34
N THR A 471 -26.36 -64.84 26.94
CA THR A 471 -27.78 -65.23 27.13
C THR A 471 -28.68 -64.06 27.55
N GLN A 472 -29.90 -64.04 27.01
CA GLN A 472 -31.09 -63.32 27.50
C GLN A 472 -32.04 -64.38 28.11
N PRO A 473 -32.99 -64.04 29.01
CA PRO A 473 -34.34 -63.68 28.53
C PRO A 473 -35.13 -62.66 29.39
N GLU A 474 -36.37 -62.44 28.95
CA GLU A 474 -37.46 -61.51 29.37
C GLU A 474 -38.01 -61.76 30.82
N TYR A 475 -38.82 -60.91 31.49
CA TYR A 475 -40.05 -60.19 31.08
C TYR A 475 -40.44 -58.94 31.94
N THR A 476 -41.28 -58.07 31.36
CA THR A 476 -42.31 -57.17 31.96
C THR A 476 -41.95 -55.98 32.88
N SER A 477 -41.82 -54.80 32.25
CA SER A 477 -42.63 -53.57 32.45
C SER A 477 -43.11 -53.11 33.85
N GLU A 478 -42.72 -51.89 34.25
CA GLU A 478 -43.64 -50.73 34.31
C GLU A 478 -42.95 -49.34 34.40
N ALA A 479 -43.59 -48.33 33.80
CA ALA A 479 -43.55 -46.88 34.06
C ALA A 479 -42.21 -46.10 34.26
N SER A 480 -41.82 -45.40 33.19
CA SER A 480 -41.38 -43.99 33.14
C SER A 480 -40.49 -43.38 34.25
N ALA A 481 -39.18 -43.28 33.99
CA ALA A 481 -38.42 -42.01 33.94
C ALA A 481 -36.92 -42.28 33.68
N GLU A 482 -36.40 -41.86 32.52
CA GLU A 482 -34.96 -41.81 32.24
C GLU A 482 -34.63 -40.68 31.24
N PRO A 483 -33.35 -40.28 31.04
CA PRO A 483 -32.98 -38.88 31.22
C PRO A 483 -32.99 -38.09 29.91
N GLN A 484 -33.09 -36.76 30.04
CA GLN A 484 -33.01 -35.85 28.90
C GLN A 484 -31.64 -35.95 28.22
N ALA A 485 -31.62 -36.50 27.01
CA ALA A 485 -30.67 -36.07 26.00
C ALA A 485 -30.85 -34.56 25.77
N LEU A 486 -29.76 -33.81 25.54
CA LEU A 486 -29.87 -32.41 25.14
C LEU A 486 -30.42 -32.36 23.71
N GLU A 487 -31.74 -32.21 23.60
CA GLU A 487 -32.39 -31.93 22.33
C GLU A 487 -31.99 -30.56 21.79
N ASP A 488 -31.82 -30.58 20.47
CA ASP A 488 -31.91 -29.44 19.56
C ASP A 488 -33.15 -28.57 19.87
N VAL A 489 -32.93 -27.48 20.62
CA VAL A 489 -33.92 -26.40 20.78
C VAL A 489 -33.63 -25.33 19.73
N THR A 490 -34.00 -25.66 18.48
CA THR A 490 -34.27 -24.67 17.44
C THR A 490 -35.56 -23.91 17.77
N THR A 491 -35.53 -23.10 18.84
CA THR A 491 -36.52 -22.01 19.05
C THR A 491 -35.80 -20.68 18.98
N MET A 492 -35.91 -20.05 17.81
CA MET A 492 -35.55 -18.64 17.61
C MET A 492 -36.33 -17.76 18.60
N PRO A 493 -35.67 -16.91 19.41
CA PRO A 493 -36.37 -15.78 20.02
C PRO A 493 -36.86 -14.87 18.89
N SER A 494 -38.18 -14.73 18.76
CA SER A 494 -38.82 -13.98 17.68
C SER A 494 -38.38 -12.52 17.67
N SER A 495 -37.87 -12.08 16.51
CA SER A 495 -37.62 -10.68 16.13
C SER A 495 -36.73 -9.85 17.07
N ILE A 496 -35.46 -10.22 17.22
CA ILE A 496 -34.42 -9.22 17.56
C ILE A 496 -34.27 -8.26 16.37
N SER A 497 -34.51 -6.97 16.59
CA SER A 497 -34.31 -5.94 15.55
C SER A 497 -32.83 -5.84 15.16
N LEU A 498 -32.51 -5.35 13.96
CA LEU A 498 -31.12 -5.10 13.55
C LEU A 498 -30.38 -4.14 14.52
N GLY A 499 -31.12 -3.23 15.19
CA GLY A 499 -30.58 -2.33 16.21
C GLY A 499 -30.33 -3.05 17.53
N GLN A 500 -31.25 -3.94 17.95
CA GLN A 500 -31.11 -4.76 19.15
C GLN A 500 -29.98 -5.78 19.03
N GLY A 501 -29.80 -6.40 17.85
CA GLY A 501 -28.69 -7.31 17.56
C GLY A 501 -27.33 -6.61 17.68
N PHE A 502 -27.22 -5.37 17.19
CA PHE A 502 -26.04 -4.52 17.37
C PHE A 502 -25.76 -4.24 18.85
N VAL A 503 -26.78 -3.90 19.65
CA VAL A 503 -26.61 -3.64 21.10
C VAL A 503 -26.20 -4.90 21.87
N ALA A 504 -26.80 -6.05 21.54
CA ALA A 504 -26.45 -7.33 22.15
C ALA A 504 -25.00 -7.75 21.83
N TRP A 505 -24.57 -7.61 20.56
CA TRP A 505 -23.18 -7.81 20.16
C TRP A 505 -22.22 -6.86 20.89
N LEU A 506 -22.59 -5.58 21.01
CA LEU A 506 -21.76 -4.57 21.67
C LEU A 506 -21.54 -4.90 23.14
N LYS A 507 -22.61 -5.28 23.86
CA LYS A 507 -22.55 -5.72 25.26
C LYS A 507 -21.68 -6.98 25.41
N ALA A 508 -21.94 -8.02 24.60
CA ALA A 508 -21.15 -9.26 24.63
C ALA A 508 -19.66 -9.03 24.29
N GLY A 509 -19.37 -8.15 23.34
CA GLY A 509 -18.02 -7.78 22.95
C GLY A 509 -17.25 -7.03 24.05
N ILE A 510 -17.92 -6.19 24.83
CA ILE A 510 -17.32 -5.51 25.99
C ILE A 510 -17.11 -6.51 27.14
N THR A 511 -18.11 -7.33 27.49
CA THR A 511 -18.00 -8.35 28.54
C THR A 511 -16.88 -9.36 28.27
N SER A 512 -16.70 -9.78 27.02
CA SER A 512 -15.61 -10.68 26.58
C SER A 512 -14.26 -9.97 26.38
N ARG A 513 -14.16 -8.66 26.63
CA ARG A 513 -12.99 -7.80 26.35
C ARG A 513 -12.53 -7.77 24.89
N LYS A 514 -13.33 -8.30 23.95
CA LYS A 514 -13.10 -8.20 22.50
C LYS A 514 -13.22 -6.74 22.00
N ILE A 515 -14.11 -5.97 22.62
CA ILE A 515 -14.28 -4.53 22.39
C ILE A 515 -13.61 -3.79 23.56
N ILE A 516 -12.42 -3.24 23.28
CA ILE A 516 -11.66 -2.42 24.22
C ILE A 516 -12.39 -1.10 24.43
N ILE A 517 -12.37 -0.62 25.68
CA ILE A 517 -12.99 0.64 26.12
C ILE A 517 -11.92 1.59 26.65
N ASN A 518 -12.12 2.90 26.51
CA ASN A 518 -11.24 3.96 27.05
C ASN A 518 -9.77 3.98 26.59
N ASP A 519 -9.36 3.08 25.71
CA ASP A 519 -8.08 3.12 25.00
C ASP A 519 -8.04 4.21 23.91
N ALA A 520 -6.85 4.65 23.50
CA ALA A 520 -6.65 5.65 22.45
C ALA A 520 -7.27 5.27 21.08
N LYS A 521 -7.36 3.97 20.77
CA LYS A 521 -7.97 3.43 19.54
C LYS A 521 -9.33 2.75 19.79
N ALA A 522 -9.90 2.89 21.00
CA ALA A 522 -11.21 2.32 21.32
C ALA A 522 -12.34 2.92 20.46
N LEU A 523 -13.39 2.13 20.23
CA LEU A 523 -14.63 2.58 19.55
C LEU A 523 -15.77 2.82 20.54
N VAL A 524 -15.49 2.64 21.83
CA VAL A 524 -16.38 2.83 22.98
C VAL A 524 -15.56 3.50 24.08
N HIS A 525 -16.09 4.55 24.68
CA HIS A 525 -15.49 5.19 25.85
C HIS A 525 -16.56 5.51 26.90
N THR A 526 -16.17 5.79 28.13
CA THR A 526 -17.03 6.43 29.13
C THR A 526 -16.75 7.94 29.15
N VAL A 527 -17.80 8.76 29.09
CA VAL A 527 -17.75 10.24 29.13
C VAL A 527 -19.00 10.72 29.85
N ASP A 528 -18.86 11.72 30.75
CA ASP A 528 -19.94 12.25 31.58
C ASP A 528 -20.69 11.14 32.38
N GLY A 529 -19.97 10.09 32.80
CA GLY A 529 -20.52 8.92 33.50
C GLY A 529 -21.33 7.95 32.64
N THR A 530 -21.36 8.10 31.31
CA THR A 530 -22.12 7.23 30.39
C THR A 530 -21.32 6.80 29.16
N ALA A 531 -21.84 5.83 28.41
CA ALA A 531 -21.18 5.26 27.25
C ALA A 531 -21.23 6.17 26.01
N MET A 532 -20.08 6.42 25.39
CA MET A 532 -19.90 7.10 24.12
C MET A 532 -19.48 6.11 23.02
N LEU A 533 -20.25 6.01 21.93
CA LEU A 533 -20.02 5.11 20.80
C LEU A 533 -19.50 5.85 19.58
N VAL A 534 -18.32 5.49 19.07
CA VAL A 534 -17.62 6.21 17.99
C VAL A 534 -18.20 5.86 16.62
N THR A 535 -18.73 6.86 15.91
CA THR A 535 -19.37 6.68 14.59
C THR A 535 -18.51 7.26 13.45
N PRO A 536 -18.39 6.58 12.29
CA PRO A 536 -19.04 5.33 11.88
C PRO A 536 -18.31 4.05 12.31
N GLY A 537 -17.18 4.16 13.03
CA GLY A 537 -16.27 3.05 13.32
C GLY A 537 -16.95 1.83 13.96
N ILE A 538 -17.76 2.03 15.00
CA ILE A 538 -18.43 0.93 15.72
C ILE A 538 -19.40 0.13 14.83
N PHE A 539 -20.12 0.81 13.91
CA PHE A 539 -21.05 0.16 12.99
C PHE A 539 -20.34 -0.57 11.85
N LYS A 540 -19.21 -0.02 11.36
CA LYS A 540 -18.35 -0.72 10.39
C LYS A 540 -17.78 -2.01 10.97
N ARG A 541 -17.32 -1.96 12.23
CA ARG A 541 -16.83 -3.13 12.96
C ARG A 541 -17.90 -4.22 13.13
N TYR A 542 -19.13 -3.84 13.49
CA TYR A 542 -20.24 -4.79 13.56
C TYR A 542 -20.50 -5.51 12.23
N ILE A 543 -20.45 -4.80 11.10
CA ILE A 543 -20.62 -5.40 9.76
C ILE A 543 -19.47 -6.36 9.41
N GLN A 544 -18.22 -6.03 9.74
CA GLN A 544 -17.07 -6.92 9.53
C GLN A 544 -17.23 -8.26 10.28
N GLU A 545 -17.87 -8.26 11.44
CA GLU A 545 -18.16 -9.47 12.23
C GLU A 545 -19.44 -10.19 11.76
N HIS A 546 -20.23 -9.63 10.83
CA HIS A 546 -21.47 -10.20 10.28
C HIS A 546 -21.57 -10.09 8.74
N PRO A 547 -20.74 -10.83 7.97
CA PRO A 547 -20.68 -10.72 6.50
C PRO A 547 -22.01 -10.99 5.76
N THR A 548 -22.93 -11.74 6.39
CA THR A 548 -24.28 -11.98 5.86
C THR A 548 -25.10 -10.70 5.73
N LEU A 549 -24.93 -9.73 6.62
CA LEU A 549 -25.58 -8.42 6.53
C LEU A 549 -25.02 -7.59 5.38
N GLU A 550 -23.72 -7.71 5.08
CA GLU A 550 -23.08 -7.03 3.96
C GLU A 550 -23.59 -7.59 2.62
N GLN A 551 -23.71 -8.92 2.50
CA GLN A 551 -24.30 -9.56 1.32
C GLN A 551 -25.77 -9.14 1.08
N ILE A 552 -26.57 -9.01 2.13
CA ILE A 552 -27.97 -8.55 2.04
C ILE A 552 -28.04 -7.07 1.62
N ALA A 553 -27.18 -6.21 2.18
CA ALA A 553 -27.15 -4.79 1.86
C ALA A 553 -26.71 -4.53 0.41
N THR A 554 -25.70 -5.26 -0.08
CA THR A 554 -25.21 -5.19 -1.48
C THR A 554 -26.28 -5.64 -2.46
N LYS A 555 -27.02 -6.73 -2.18
CA LYS A 555 -28.17 -7.15 -3.01
C LYS A 555 -29.28 -6.10 -3.11
N ASN A 556 -29.42 -5.27 -2.08
CA ASN A 556 -30.41 -4.18 -2.02
C ASN A 556 -29.84 -2.81 -2.45
N GLY A 557 -28.61 -2.73 -2.97
CA GLY A 557 -27.99 -1.48 -3.44
C GLY A 557 -27.72 -0.46 -2.31
N THR A 558 -27.47 -0.93 -1.09
CA THR A 558 -27.38 -0.09 0.12
C THR A 558 -26.11 -0.35 0.93
N VAL A 559 -25.68 0.65 1.71
CA VAL A 559 -24.47 0.56 2.53
C VAL A 559 -24.81 -0.07 3.89
N ALA A 560 -24.29 -1.26 4.17
CA ALA A 560 -24.68 -2.10 5.32
C ALA A 560 -24.57 -1.38 6.68
N TRP A 561 -23.45 -0.70 6.97
CA TRP A 561 -23.26 -0.02 8.26
C TRP A 561 -24.22 1.15 8.48
N GLN A 562 -24.72 1.79 7.41
CA GLN A 562 -25.73 2.83 7.50
C GLN A 562 -27.11 2.26 7.85
N GLN A 563 -27.42 1.02 7.42
CA GLN A 563 -28.65 0.34 7.82
C GLN A 563 -28.62 0.03 9.33
N VAL A 564 -27.50 -0.47 9.84
CA VAL A 564 -27.33 -0.74 11.29
C VAL A 564 -27.39 0.54 12.11
N GLN A 565 -26.71 1.61 11.68
CA GLN A 565 -26.78 2.91 12.35
C GLN A 565 -28.22 3.45 12.41
N ARG A 566 -28.96 3.40 11.30
CA ARG A 566 -30.37 3.79 11.26
C ARG A 566 -31.28 2.88 12.10
N ALA A 567 -30.94 1.60 12.25
CA ALA A 567 -31.67 0.68 13.11
C ALA A 567 -31.41 1.00 14.59
N PHE A 568 -30.16 1.21 14.99
CA PHE A 568 -29.78 1.67 16.32
C PHE A 568 -30.45 3.01 16.69
N GLU A 569 -30.49 3.99 15.78
CA GLU A 569 -31.17 5.27 16.03
C GLU A 569 -32.68 5.14 16.27
N LYS A 570 -33.32 4.09 15.74
CA LYS A 570 -34.75 3.80 15.96
C LYS A 570 -35.02 3.21 17.36
N GLU A 571 -34.04 2.55 17.97
CA GLU A 571 -34.14 2.07 19.37
C GLU A 571 -34.12 3.24 20.38
N LYS A 572 -33.72 4.45 19.96
CA LYS A 572 -33.72 5.70 20.76
C LYS A 572 -32.91 5.63 22.08
N LEU A 573 -31.95 4.71 22.17
CA LEU A 573 -31.10 4.50 23.34
C LEU A 573 -30.08 5.64 23.54
N HIS A 574 -29.84 6.45 22.51
CA HIS A 574 -28.93 7.59 22.55
C HIS A 574 -29.60 8.90 23.02
N GLU A 575 -28.79 9.77 23.63
CA GLU A 575 -29.13 11.17 23.87
C GLU A 575 -29.06 11.99 22.58
N LYS A 576 -29.95 12.98 22.46
CA LYS A 576 -29.92 13.97 21.38
C LYS A 576 -29.29 15.27 21.86
N THR A 577 -28.65 16.00 20.94
CA THR A 577 -28.11 17.34 21.20
C THR A 577 -29.21 18.35 21.54
N LYS A 578 -28.83 19.51 22.08
CA LYS A 578 -29.78 20.63 22.31
C LYS A 578 -30.46 21.06 21.00
N LYS A 579 -29.80 20.85 19.86
CA LYS A 579 -30.29 21.05 18.49
C LYS A 579 -31.05 19.84 17.91
N SER A 580 -31.45 18.88 18.74
CA SER A 580 -32.15 17.63 18.38
C SER A 580 -31.41 16.69 17.39
N LEU A 581 -30.10 16.84 17.24
CA LEU A 581 -29.26 15.93 16.43
C LEU A 581 -28.93 14.66 17.20
N ASN A 582 -28.67 13.55 16.50
CA ASN A 582 -28.35 12.26 17.13
C ASN A 582 -26.86 12.09 17.50
N ILE A 583 -25.97 12.88 16.90
CA ILE A 583 -24.52 12.71 16.99
C ILE A 583 -23.92 13.90 17.72
N TRP A 584 -23.15 13.61 18.77
CA TRP A 584 -22.37 14.56 19.55
C TRP A 584 -20.96 14.72 18.96
N THR A 585 -20.33 15.85 19.26
CA THR A 585 -18.90 16.10 18.98
C THR A 585 -18.16 16.24 20.29
N PHE A 586 -17.04 15.55 20.42
CA PHE A 586 -16.19 15.50 21.60
C PHE A 586 -14.78 15.93 21.24
N ASN A 587 -14.10 16.59 22.15
CA ASN A 587 -12.67 16.87 22.07
C ASN A 587 -11.90 15.71 22.69
N VAL A 588 -10.91 15.19 21.96
CA VAL A 588 -9.94 14.21 22.44
C VAL A 588 -8.61 14.92 22.62
N SER A 589 -8.25 15.20 23.87
CA SER A 589 -7.07 15.96 24.27
C SER A 589 -5.88 15.03 24.49
N GLY A 590 -4.95 14.98 23.54
CA GLY A 590 -3.68 14.27 23.67
C GLY A 590 -2.53 15.20 24.11
N PRO A 591 -1.34 14.66 24.44
CA PRO A 591 -0.22 15.42 25.02
C PRO A 591 0.36 16.56 24.18
N ARG A 592 -0.02 16.68 22.90
CA ARG A 592 0.49 17.70 21.95
C ARG A 592 -0.57 18.36 21.07
N LYS A 593 -1.77 17.77 20.94
CA LYS A 593 -2.85 18.21 20.02
C LYS A 593 -4.20 17.71 20.56
N THR A 594 -5.25 18.51 20.35
CA THR A 594 -6.65 18.09 20.55
C THR A 594 -7.28 17.78 19.19
N LYS A 595 -7.89 16.60 19.04
CA LYS A 595 -8.67 16.20 17.84
C LYS A 595 -10.17 16.20 18.18
N GLN A 596 -11.05 16.30 17.19
CA GLN A 596 -12.49 16.12 17.39
C GLN A 596 -12.94 14.72 16.96
N LEU A 597 -13.80 14.12 17.78
CA LEU A 597 -14.41 12.82 17.55
C LEU A 597 -15.94 12.96 17.51
N LYS A 598 -16.60 12.12 16.71
CA LYS A 598 -18.07 12.10 16.59
C LYS A 598 -18.61 10.79 17.15
N GLY A 599 -19.64 10.88 17.97
CA GLY A 599 -20.20 9.71 18.65
C GLY A 599 -21.63 9.87 19.12
N TYR A 600 -22.24 8.75 19.45
CA TYR A 600 -23.52 8.69 20.15
C TYR A 600 -23.24 8.59 21.64
N LEU A 601 -23.94 9.37 22.47
CA LEU A 601 -23.91 9.23 23.92
C LEU A 601 -25.13 8.40 24.33
N LEU A 602 -24.98 7.34 25.12
CA LEU A 602 -26.11 6.54 25.61
C LEU A 602 -26.79 7.23 26.80
N ARG A 603 -28.11 7.07 26.92
CA ARG A 603 -28.89 7.57 28.06
C ARG A 603 -28.62 6.81 29.35
N ASP A 604 -28.30 5.53 29.21
CA ASP A 604 -28.03 4.63 30.32
C ASP A 604 -26.81 3.77 29.97
N PRO A 605 -25.69 3.87 30.72
CA PRO A 605 -24.52 3.02 30.51
C PRO A 605 -24.80 1.52 30.70
N SER A 606 -25.78 1.14 31.53
CA SER A 606 -26.14 -0.27 31.80
C SER A 606 -26.60 -1.05 30.56
N THR A 607 -27.02 -0.30 29.52
CA THR A 607 -27.33 -0.80 28.18
C THR A 607 -26.20 -1.67 27.62
N ILE A 608 -24.93 -1.31 27.85
CA ILE A 608 -23.76 -2.03 27.32
C ILE A 608 -22.71 -2.41 28.37
N PHE A 609 -22.67 -1.73 29.52
CA PHE A 609 -21.74 -2.01 30.60
C PHE A 609 -22.42 -2.85 31.70
N THR A 610 -21.72 -3.87 32.20
CA THR A 610 -22.12 -4.58 33.44
C THR A 610 -21.70 -3.78 34.67
N GLU A 611 -20.52 -3.17 34.61
CA GLU A 611 -20.00 -2.21 35.58
C GLU A 611 -19.44 -1.01 34.79
N VAL A 612 -19.73 0.21 35.22
CA VAL A 612 -19.33 1.43 34.49
C VAL A 612 -17.87 1.74 34.81
N ALA A 613 -17.00 1.64 33.81
CA ALA A 613 -15.60 2.04 33.93
C ALA A 613 -15.48 3.56 34.07
N LEU A 614 -14.45 4.04 34.78
CA LEU A 614 -14.15 5.45 34.96
C LEU A 614 -14.12 6.22 33.62
N ASP A 615 -14.57 7.48 33.66
CA ASP A 615 -14.54 8.38 32.50
C ASP A 615 -13.14 8.51 31.90
N ASN A 616 -13.07 8.58 30.57
CA ASN A 616 -11.81 8.77 29.87
C ASN A 616 -11.31 10.21 30.10
N PRO A 617 -10.20 10.42 30.84
CA PRO A 617 -9.73 11.78 31.18
C PRO A 617 -9.25 12.56 29.95
N SER A 618 -9.03 11.89 28.82
CA SER A 618 -8.62 12.51 27.56
C SER A 618 -9.81 12.93 26.69
N ILE A 619 -11.06 12.60 27.05
CA ILE A 619 -12.24 12.94 26.23
C ILE A 619 -13.18 13.85 27.01
N SER A 620 -13.46 15.03 26.45
CA SER A 620 -14.47 15.94 26.97
C SER A 620 -15.48 16.32 25.90
N ARG A 621 -16.73 16.52 26.31
CA ARG A 621 -17.81 16.97 25.44
C ARG A 621 -17.57 18.43 25.03
N VAL A 622 -17.79 18.75 23.75
CA VAL A 622 -17.73 20.14 23.30
C VAL A 622 -18.95 20.88 23.85
N GLU A 623 -18.73 21.85 24.73
CA GLU A 623 -19.80 22.73 25.18
C GLU A 623 -20.36 23.54 24.01
N GLU A 624 -21.64 23.34 23.69
CA GLU A 624 -22.35 24.23 22.77
C GLU A 624 -22.57 25.58 23.47
N GLY A 625 -21.67 26.53 23.17
CA GLY A 625 -21.70 27.88 23.73
C GLY A 625 -23.08 28.54 23.60
N VAL A 626 -23.52 29.15 24.70
CA VAL A 626 -24.73 29.97 24.74
C VAL A 626 -24.51 31.18 23.84
N SER A 627 -25.37 31.39 22.85
CA SER A 627 -25.46 32.66 22.15
C SER A 627 -25.99 33.73 23.10
N LEU A 628 -25.18 34.76 23.33
CA LEU A 628 -25.65 36.11 23.66
C LEU A 628 -25.82 36.88 22.35
#